data_AF-A0A316V5C4-F1
#
_entry.id   AF-A0A316V5C4-F1
#
_cell.length_a   1.000
_cell.length_b   1.000
_cell.length_c   1.000
_cell.angle_alpha   90.00
_cell.angle_beta   90.00
_cell.angle_gamma   90.00
#
_symmetry.space_group_name_H-M   'P 1'
#
loop_
_entity.id
_entity.type
_entity.pdbx_description
1 polymer ?
#
loop_
_entity_poly.entity_id
_entity_poly.type
_entity_poly.pdbx_seq_one_letter_code
_entity_poly.pdbx_strand_id
1 'polypeptide(L)'
;MPTQLYHSSQYNLSEQGEQSIEKNIVQRSDTVKEHGSAVVKSLLDNRFSCRYFLPDRIPDQKTIESILLSAKNSPSGSNFQPWHVHVLRGTRKDEIRDHVHKAANDADAMQQYQAPYTFYPSNATLARPEYQFLAQRRSGFGERFYGPLNIDRKDTKARRELSQRNWSFFDAPIGFIITTIPEAPPGMYLDTGMFIMALILAIRSYGLECCIQEAHATYHDVYANQLQLPNTESVVCGIALGYPDLQKIQQFSGKQEKMSLDELVTYH
;
A
#
# COMPACT_ATOMS: atom_id res chain seq x y z
N MET A 1 -52.00 -12.92 25.02
CA MET A 1 -50.64 -13.41 25.36
C MET A 1 -49.68 -12.24 25.16
N PRO A 2 -49.24 -11.57 26.23
CA PRO A 2 -48.43 -10.36 26.16
C PRO A 2 -46.92 -10.67 26.23
N THR A 3 -46.13 -9.73 25.71
CA THR A 3 -44.73 -9.37 26.05
C THR A 3 -43.62 -10.42 25.93
N GLN A 4 -42.65 -10.15 25.03
CA GLN A 4 -41.24 -10.22 25.40
C GLN A 4 -40.52 -8.93 24.99
N LEU A 5 -39.90 -8.33 26.00
CA LEU A 5 -39.25 -7.04 26.02
C LEU A 5 -37.91 -7.09 25.29
N TYR A 6 -37.66 -6.11 24.42
CA TYR A 6 -36.30 -5.67 24.13
C TYR A 6 -35.73 -5.06 25.41
N HIS A 7 -34.80 -5.77 26.05
CA HIS A 7 -33.95 -5.15 27.06
C HIS A 7 -32.95 -4.26 26.31
N SER A 8 -33.22 -2.95 26.29
CA SER A 8 -32.17 -1.96 26.05
C SER A 8 -31.16 -2.10 27.19
N SER A 9 -29.95 -2.56 26.86
CA SER A 9 -28.79 -2.40 27.72
C SER A 9 -28.46 -0.91 27.75
N GLN A 10 -29.11 -0.17 28.66
CA GLN A 10 -28.59 1.11 29.11
C GLN A 10 -27.34 0.79 29.92
N TYR A 11 -26.17 1.04 29.34
CA TYR A 11 -24.92 1.10 30.10
C TYR A 11 -25.07 2.24 31.11
N ASN A 12 -25.48 1.92 32.34
CA ASN A 12 -25.40 2.85 33.47
C ASN A 12 -23.92 3.00 33.84
N LEU A 13 -23.28 4.00 33.25
CA LEU A 13 -21.98 4.47 33.71
C LEU A 13 -22.20 5.32 34.96
N SER A 14 -21.36 5.14 35.99
CA SER A 14 -21.37 6.00 37.16
C SER A 14 -20.93 7.42 36.78
N GLU A 15 -21.32 8.45 37.54
CA GLU A 15 -20.85 9.84 37.33
C GLU A 15 -19.30 9.94 37.30
N GLN A 16 -18.60 9.04 38.00
CA GLN A 16 -17.14 8.92 37.94
C GLN A 16 -16.65 8.32 36.59
N GLY A 17 -17.42 7.44 35.98
CA GLY A 17 -17.22 6.94 34.62
C GLY A 17 -17.42 8.02 33.56
N GLU A 18 -18.45 8.87 33.71
CA GLU A 18 -18.69 9.99 32.80
C GLU A 18 -17.60 11.07 32.90
N GLN A 19 -17.22 11.48 34.12
CA GLN A 19 -16.16 12.48 34.31
C GLN A 19 -14.77 11.99 33.89
N SER A 20 -14.49 10.69 34.00
CA SER A 20 -13.23 10.10 33.52
C SER A 20 -13.21 9.95 31.99
N ILE A 21 -14.35 9.67 31.36
CA ILE A 21 -14.49 9.69 29.89
C ILE A 21 -14.36 11.12 29.36
N GLU A 22 -15.03 12.10 29.95
CA GLU A 22 -14.94 13.50 29.54
C GLU A 22 -13.51 14.05 29.66
N LYS A 23 -12.82 13.81 30.79
CA LYS A 23 -11.40 14.19 30.93
C LYS A 23 -10.50 13.50 29.91
N ASN A 24 -10.74 12.22 29.60
CA ASN A 24 -9.99 11.48 28.58
C ASN A 24 -10.28 11.96 27.15
N ILE A 25 -11.51 12.40 26.84
CA ILE A 25 -11.88 12.99 25.54
C ILE A 25 -11.24 14.37 25.37
N VAL A 26 -11.26 15.21 26.40
CA VAL A 26 -10.65 16.54 26.40
C VAL A 26 -9.12 16.46 26.33
N GLN A 27 -8.48 15.54 27.06
CA GLN A 27 -7.02 15.33 26.94
C GLN A 27 -6.60 14.73 25.60
N ARG A 28 -7.40 13.84 24.99
CA ARG A 28 -7.17 13.38 23.60
C ARG A 28 -7.25 14.52 22.58
N SER A 29 -8.01 15.56 22.91
CA SER A 29 -8.27 16.69 22.03
C SER A 29 -7.05 17.59 21.87
N ASP A 30 -6.35 17.95 22.95
CA ASP A 30 -5.42 19.09 22.89
C ASP A 30 -4.04 18.71 22.34
N THR A 31 -3.48 17.56 22.74
CA THR A 31 -2.18 17.10 22.23
C THR A 31 -2.24 16.67 20.76
N VAL A 32 -3.35 16.04 20.34
CA VAL A 32 -3.60 15.70 18.92
C VAL A 32 -3.85 16.96 18.11
N LYS A 33 -4.55 17.96 18.64
CA LYS A 33 -4.76 19.24 17.95
C LYS A 33 -3.47 20.03 17.77
N GLU A 34 -2.59 20.06 18.79
CA GLU A 34 -1.35 20.85 18.73
C GLU A 34 -0.34 20.30 17.70
N HIS A 35 -0.15 18.99 17.64
CA HIS A 35 0.93 18.40 16.83
C HIS A 35 0.43 17.40 15.77
N GLY A 36 -0.74 16.80 15.96
CA GLY A 36 -1.23 15.71 15.12
C GLY A 36 -1.47 16.12 13.67
N SER A 37 -2.08 17.28 13.44
CA SER A 37 -2.30 17.80 12.07
C SER A 37 -0.97 18.02 11.33
N ALA A 38 0.01 18.64 11.99
CA ALA A 38 1.32 18.89 11.42
C ALA A 38 2.07 17.59 11.10
N VAL A 39 2.01 16.60 11.99
CA VAL A 39 2.62 15.28 11.79
C VAL A 39 1.97 14.58 10.60
N VAL A 40 0.64 14.44 10.57
CA VAL A 40 -0.07 13.76 9.47
C VAL A 40 0.22 14.44 8.15
N LYS A 41 0.15 15.78 8.09
CA LYS A 41 0.50 16.56 6.90
C LYS A 41 1.93 16.29 6.45
N SER A 42 2.90 16.32 7.36
CA SER A 42 4.30 16.03 7.04
C SER A 42 4.50 14.60 6.50
N LEU A 43 3.83 13.61 7.08
CA LEU A 43 3.90 12.23 6.61
C LEU A 43 3.28 12.07 5.22
N LEU A 44 2.15 12.72 4.94
CA LEU A 44 1.48 12.62 3.64
C LEU A 44 2.21 13.40 2.53
N ASP A 45 2.61 14.64 2.81
CA ASP A 45 3.16 15.57 1.82
C ASP A 45 4.58 15.21 1.34
N ASN A 46 5.33 14.52 2.21
CA ASN A 46 6.72 14.17 1.96
C ASN A 46 6.91 12.71 1.62
N ARG A 47 5.83 11.92 1.59
CA ARG A 47 5.89 10.57 1.08
C ARG A 47 6.05 10.52 -0.42
N PHE A 48 6.86 9.57 -0.87
CA PHE A 48 7.00 9.20 -2.27
C PHE A 48 7.13 7.68 -2.39
N SER A 49 6.98 7.15 -3.61
CA SER A 49 7.25 5.75 -3.90
C SER A 49 8.77 5.54 -3.97
N CYS A 50 9.38 5.06 -2.88
CA CYS A 50 10.82 4.87 -2.78
C CYS A 50 11.27 3.62 -3.54
N ARG A 51 12.22 3.78 -4.47
CA ARG A 51 12.71 2.71 -5.37
C ARG A 51 14.22 2.51 -5.30
N TYR A 52 14.83 3.09 -4.27
CA TYR A 52 16.26 2.98 -3.99
C TYR A 52 16.42 2.98 -2.47
N PHE A 53 16.92 1.87 -1.96
CA PHE A 53 17.07 1.64 -0.53
C PHE A 53 18.54 1.42 -0.19
N LEU A 54 18.93 1.74 1.04
CA LEU A 54 20.26 1.42 1.56
C LEU A 54 20.36 -0.10 1.78
N PRO A 55 21.35 -0.79 1.19
CA PRO A 55 21.46 -2.24 1.29
C PRO A 55 21.86 -2.70 2.70
N ASP A 56 22.73 -1.95 3.38
CA ASP A 56 23.34 -2.36 4.64
C ASP A 56 22.52 -1.95 5.88
N ARG A 57 21.41 -1.23 5.69
CA ARG A 57 20.57 -0.74 6.79
C ARG A 57 19.22 -1.45 6.77
N ILE A 58 19.08 -2.45 7.63
CA ILE A 58 17.87 -3.28 7.75
C ILE A 58 17.08 -2.83 8.98
N PRO A 59 15.78 -2.52 8.86
CA PRO A 59 14.94 -2.23 10.04
C PRO A 59 14.84 -3.48 10.93
N ASP A 60 14.94 -3.29 12.24
CA ASP A 60 14.85 -4.40 13.19
C ASP A 60 13.43 -4.99 13.27
N GLN A 61 13.33 -6.19 13.83
CA GLN A 61 12.08 -6.93 13.95
C GLN A 61 11.02 -6.14 14.76
N LYS A 62 11.43 -5.50 15.85
CA LYS A 62 10.50 -4.75 16.74
C LYS A 62 9.89 -3.56 16.02
N THR A 63 10.67 -2.88 15.17
CA THR A 63 10.21 -1.78 14.32
C THR A 63 9.16 -2.28 13.34
N ILE A 64 9.42 -3.41 12.66
CA ILE A 64 8.47 -4.02 11.71
C ILE A 64 7.16 -4.41 12.43
N GLU A 65 7.25 -5.05 13.59
CA GLU A 65 6.09 -5.42 14.40
C GLU A 65 5.30 -4.19 14.84
N SER A 66 5.98 -3.13 15.29
CA SER A 66 5.32 -1.90 15.74
C SER A 66 4.58 -1.20 14.59
N ILE A 67 5.16 -1.23 13.39
CA ILE A 67 4.52 -0.72 12.18
C ILE A 67 3.23 -1.50 11.87
N LEU A 68 3.30 -2.83 11.88
CA LEU A 68 2.14 -3.69 11.61
C LEU A 68 1.06 -3.58 12.69
N LEU A 69 1.46 -3.51 13.96
CA LEU A 69 0.57 -3.27 15.10
C LEU A 69 -0.11 -1.90 15.05
N SER A 70 0.52 -0.92 14.42
CA SER A 70 -0.11 0.39 14.18
C SER A 70 -1.17 0.28 13.08
N ALA A 71 -0.79 -0.35 11.95
CA ALA A 71 -1.66 -0.51 10.78
C ALA A 71 -2.89 -1.39 11.04
N LYS A 72 -2.80 -2.36 11.96
CA LYS A 72 -3.93 -3.26 12.28
C LYS A 72 -5.19 -2.53 12.74
N ASN A 73 -5.06 -1.29 13.22
CA ASN A 73 -6.19 -0.49 13.70
C ASN A 73 -6.98 0.18 12.56
N SER A 74 -6.66 -0.11 11.29
CA SER A 74 -7.47 0.35 10.16
C SER A 74 -8.90 -0.18 10.25
N PRO A 75 -9.90 0.66 9.88
CA PRO A 75 -11.28 0.22 9.83
C PRO A 75 -11.50 -0.77 8.69
N SER A 76 -12.54 -1.58 8.81
CA SER A 76 -13.05 -2.45 7.74
C SER A 76 -14.55 -2.62 7.87
N GLY A 77 -15.23 -2.93 6.77
CA GLY A 77 -16.66 -3.25 6.78
C GLY A 77 -16.95 -4.34 7.80
N SER A 78 -17.90 -4.10 8.71
CA SER A 78 -18.24 -5.02 9.82
C SER A 78 -17.04 -5.55 10.62
N ASN A 79 -15.92 -4.82 10.63
CA ASN A 79 -14.65 -5.23 11.22
C ASN A 79 -14.04 -6.54 10.66
N PHE A 80 -14.30 -6.87 9.38
CA PHE A 80 -13.83 -8.11 8.75
C PHE A 80 -12.30 -8.26 8.72
N GLN A 81 -11.54 -7.16 8.63
CA GLN A 81 -10.08 -7.16 8.58
C GLN A 81 -9.51 -8.19 7.57
N PRO A 82 -9.90 -8.13 6.28
CA PRO A 82 -9.64 -9.21 5.34
C PRO A 82 -8.16 -9.33 4.92
N TRP A 83 -7.29 -8.43 5.38
CA TRP A 83 -5.88 -8.36 4.99
C TRP A 83 -5.00 -9.33 5.76
N HIS A 84 -3.99 -9.87 5.08
CA HIS A 84 -2.87 -10.57 5.71
C HIS A 84 -1.53 -10.07 5.15
N VAL A 85 -0.46 -10.17 5.93
CA VAL A 85 0.87 -9.66 5.58
C VAL A 85 1.92 -10.75 5.71
N HIS A 86 2.52 -11.14 4.59
CA HIS A 86 3.69 -12.02 4.55
C HIS A 86 4.96 -11.18 4.52
N VAL A 87 5.83 -11.36 5.51
CA VAL A 87 7.07 -10.57 5.64
C VAL A 87 8.27 -11.36 5.12
N LEU A 88 8.87 -10.88 4.02
CA LEU A 88 10.01 -11.50 3.35
C LEU A 88 11.30 -10.77 3.68
N ARG A 89 12.36 -11.52 4.01
CA ARG A 89 13.71 -10.99 4.28
C ARG A 89 14.79 -12.04 4.01
N GLY A 90 16.03 -11.58 3.88
CA GLY A 90 17.21 -12.44 3.71
C GLY A 90 17.06 -13.41 2.54
N THR A 91 17.68 -14.59 2.68
CA THR A 91 17.71 -15.64 1.64
C THR A 91 16.31 -16.00 1.14
N ARG A 92 15.30 -16.06 2.03
CA ARG A 92 13.95 -16.44 1.62
C ARG A 92 13.32 -15.43 0.66
N LYS A 93 13.57 -14.13 0.85
CA LYS A 93 13.13 -13.08 -0.08
C LYS A 93 13.82 -13.23 -1.43
N ASP A 94 15.10 -13.56 -1.43
CA ASP A 94 15.90 -13.66 -2.65
C ASP A 94 15.52 -14.91 -3.47
N GLU A 95 15.25 -16.05 -2.82
CA GLU A 95 14.70 -17.25 -3.48
C GLU A 95 13.36 -16.96 -4.17
N ILE A 96 12.43 -16.30 -3.46
CA ILE A 96 11.11 -15.96 -4.01
C ILE A 96 11.25 -14.98 -5.17
N ARG A 97 12.10 -13.96 -5.03
CA ARG A 97 12.45 -13.03 -6.11
C ARG A 97 12.92 -13.80 -7.35
N ASP A 98 13.80 -14.77 -7.18
CA ASP A 98 14.37 -15.54 -8.30
C ASP A 98 13.31 -16.39 -9.00
N HIS A 99 12.37 -16.97 -8.25
CA HIS A 99 11.21 -17.65 -8.82
C HIS A 99 10.31 -16.72 -9.64
N VAL A 100 10.04 -15.52 -9.14
CA VAL A 100 9.21 -14.52 -9.86
C VAL A 100 9.95 -14.00 -11.10
N HIS A 101 11.25 -13.74 -11.02
CA HIS A 101 12.05 -13.35 -12.19
C HIS A 101 12.12 -14.45 -13.24
N LYS A 102 12.23 -15.72 -12.84
CA LYS A 102 12.16 -16.85 -13.76
C LYS A 102 10.82 -16.86 -14.49
N ALA A 103 9.72 -16.75 -13.74
CA ALA A 103 8.36 -16.70 -14.30
C ALA A 103 8.17 -15.52 -15.27
N ALA A 104 8.74 -14.34 -14.95
CA ALA A 104 8.57 -13.13 -15.74
C ALA A 104 9.48 -13.01 -16.98
N ASN A 105 10.51 -13.85 -17.05
CA ASN A 105 11.47 -13.87 -18.16
C ASN A 105 11.31 -15.10 -19.06
N ASP A 106 10.46 -16.06 -18.67
CA ASP A 106 10.04 -17.17 -19.52
C ASP A 106 8.94 -16.68 -20.49
N ALA A 107 9.27 -16.58 -21.78
CA ALA A 107 8.40 -15.99 -22.79
C ALA A 107 7.11 -16.80 -23.02
N ASP A 108 7.16 -18.12 -22.81
CA ASP A 108 6.04 -19.03 -23.03
C ASP A 108 5.15 -19.05 -21.78
N ALA A 109 5.76 -19.13 -20.60
CA ALA A 109 5.04 -19.17 -19.32
C ALA A 109 4.48 -17.81 -18.90
N MET A 110 5.11 -16.68 -19.26
CA MET A 110 4.69 -15.37 -18.73
C MET A 110 3.24 -15.00 -19.09
N GLN A 111 2.71 -15.52 -20.20
CA GLN A 111 1.35 -15.23 -20.66
C GLN A 111 0.27 -15.91 -19.81
N GLN A 112 0.64 -16.94 -19.04
CA GLN A 112 -0.29 -17.67 -18.17
C GLN A 112 -0.58 -16.93 -16.85
N TYR A 113 0.33 -16.04 -16.43
CA TYR A 113 0.22 -15.34 -15.17
C TYR A 113 -0.67 -14.11 -15.29
N GLN A 114 -1.69 -14.04 -14.44
CA GLN A 114 -2.62 -12.92 -14.38
C GLN A 114 -2.89 -12.54 -12.92
N ALA A 115 -3.11 -11.24 -12.69
CA ALA A 115 -3.53 -10.78 -11.38
C ALA A 115 -4.94 -11.31 -11.08
N PRO A 116 -5.26 -11.61 -9.81
CA PRO A 116 -6.58 -12.12 -9.43
C PRO A 116 -7.70 -11.06 -9.53
N TYR A 117 -7.36 -9.83 -9.91
CA TYR A 117 -8.29 -8.73 -10.08
C TYR A 117 -7.78 -7.74 -11.14
N THR A 118 -8.68 -6.87 -11.61
CA THR A 118 -8.33 -5.78 -12.53
C THR A 118 -8.12 -4.49 -11.76
N PHE A 119 -6.88 -3.97 -11.74
CA PHE A 119 -6.57 -2.71 -11.04
C PHE A 119 -6.84 -1.47 -11.90
N TYR A 120 -6.39 -1.49 -13.16
CA TYR A 120 -6.46 -0.34 -14.04
C TYR A 120 -7.69 -0.39 -14.95
N PRO A 121 -8.28 0.78 -15.29
CA PRO A 121 -9.30 0.84 -16.31
C PRO A 121 -8.76 0.36 -17.66
N SER A 122 -9.64 -0.21 -18.48
CA SER A 122 -9.31 -0.65 -19.83
C SER A 122 -8.84 0.52 -20.72
N ASN A 123 -8.10 0.22 -21.78
CA ASN A 123 -7.74 1.22 -22.79
C ASN A 123 -8.98 1.87 -23.43
N ALA A 124 -10.06 1.11 -23.62
CA ALA A 124 -11.32 1.65 -24.14
C ALA A 124 -11.95 2.66 -23.17
N THR A 125 -11.85 2.42 -21.86
CA THR A 125 -12.28 3.38 -20.83
C THR A 125 -11.42 4.65 -20.85
N LEU A 126 -10.08 4.50 -20.94
CA LEU A 126 -9.15 5.63 -20.97
C LEU A 126 -9.23 6.47 -22.26
N ALA A 127 -9.79 5.92 -23.34
CA ALA A 127 -10.01 6.63 -24.59
C ALA A 127 -11.26 7.51 -24.59
N ARG A 128 -12.15 7.37 -23.58
CA ARG A 128 -13.37 8.17 -23.49
C ARG A 128 -13.04 9.61 -23.09
N PRO A 129 -13.63 10.64 -23.73
CA PRO A 129 -13.32 12.05 -23.46
C PRO A 129 -13.45 12.44 -21.97
N GLU A 130 -14.48 11.95 -21.28
CA GLU A 130 -14.75 12.23 -19.88
C GLU A 130 -13.68 11.69 -18.91
N TYR A 131 -12.85 10.74 -19.37
CA TYR A 131 -11.77 10.13 -18.58
C TYR A 131 -10.36 10.47 -19.09
N GLN A 132 -10.23 11.41 -20.04
CA GLN A 132 -8.94 11.79 -20.62
C GLN A 132 -7.94 12.26 -19.56
N PHE A 133 -8.41 12.87 -18.46
CA PHE A 133 -7.58 13.29 -17.33
C PHE A 133 -6.80 12.12 -16.69
N LEU A 134 -7.34 10.89 -16.69
CA LEU A 134 -6.64 9.71 -16.17
C LEU A 134 -5.46 9.34 -17.06
N ALA A 135 -5.62 9.43 -18.38
CA ALA A 135 -4.55 9.16 -19.34
C ALA A 135 -3.41 10.20 -19.23
N GLN A 136 -3.75 11.47 -19.02
CA GLN A 136 -2.78 12.54 -18.78
C GLN A 136 -1.98 12.29 -17.50
N ARG A 137 -2.64 11.95 -16.38
CA ARG A 137 -1.96 11.59 -15.13
C ARG A 137 -1.02 10.39 -15.29
N ARG A 138 -1.43 9.37 -16.04
CA ARG A 138 -0.59 8.20 -16.34
C ARG A 138 0.65 8.60 -17.16
N SER A 139 0.50 9.51 -18.13
CA SER A 139 1.64 10.05 -18.90
C SER A 139 2.59 10.83 -18.00
N GLY A 140 2.07 11.76 -17.19
CA GLY A 140 2.86 12.57 -16.27
C GLY A 140 3.57 11.75 -15.18
N PHE A 141 2.98 10.64 -14.74
CA PHE A 141 3.68 9.65 -13.93
C PHE A 141 4.88 9.05 -14.68
N GLY A 142 4.65 8.61 -15.92
CA GLY A 142 5.69 8.00 -16.75
C GLY A 142 6.87 8.94 -17.00
N GLU A 143 6.62 10.21 -17.30
CA GLU A 143 7.66 11.23 -17.49
C GLU A 143 8.52 11.40 -16.23
N ARG A 144 7.90 11.50 -15.05
CA ARG A 144 8.62 11.61 -13.77
C ARG A 144 9.34 10.34 -13.37
N PHE A 145 8.88 9.18 -13.84
CA PHE A 145 9.46 7.89 -13.50
C PHE A 145 10.64 7.50 -14.42
N TYR A 146 10.47 7.69 -15.74
CA TYR A 146 11.47 7.30 -16.75
C TYR A 146 12.41 8.46 -17.13
N GLY A 147 11.94 9.71 -17.08
CA GLY A 147 12.68 10.90 -17.50
C GLY A 147 14.03 11.08 -16.79
N PRO A 148 14.08 11.00 -15.44
CA PRO A 148 15.36 11.10 -14.70
C PRO A 148 16.40 10.04 -15.08
N LEU A 149 15.97 8.92 -15.66
CA LEU A 149 16.83 7.83 -16.12
C LEU A 149 17.18 7.93 -17.61
N ASN A 150 16.72 8.98 -18.29
CA ASN A 150 16.84 9.16 -19.74
C ASN A 150 16.27 7.96 -20.54
N ILE A 151 15.22 7.32 -20.02
CA ILE A 151 14.56 6.18 -20.69
C ILE A 151 13.44 6.70 -21.60
N ASP A 152 13.64 6.58 -22.92
CA ASP A 152 12.67 7.03 -23.92
C ASP A 152 11.35 6.25 -23.84
N ARG A 153 10.26 6.84 -24.37
CA ARG A 153 8.95 6.18 -24.43
C ARG A 153 8.90 4.95 -25.33
N LYS A 154 9.71 4.94 -26.38
CA LYS A 154 9.81 3.87 -27.37
C LYS A 154 10.84 2.81 -26.99
N ASP A 155 11.67 3.06 -25.97
CA ASP A 155 12.61 2.06 -25.45
C ASP A 155 11.88 1.05 -24.56
N THR A 156 11.19 0.10 -25.20
CA THR A 156 10.43 -0.95 -24.51
C THR A 156 11.33 -1.86 -23.68
N LYS A 157 12.59 -2.05 -24.09
CA LYS A 157 13.56 -2.89 -23.38
C LYS A 157 13.96 -2.25 -22.05
N ALA A 158 14.45 -1.01 -22.06
CA ALA A 158 14.85 -0.32 -20.83
C ALA A 158 13.66 -0.12 -19.88
N ARG A 159 12.46 0.13 -20.42
CA ARG A 159 11.23 0.21 -19.61
C ARG A 159 10.87 -1.12 -18.96
N ARG A 160 11.01 -2.23 -19.69
CA ARG A 160 10.80 -3.57 -19.13
C ARG A 160 11.82 -3.85 -18.03
N GLU A 161 13.10 -3.62 -18.27
CA GLU A 161 14.17 -3.83 -17.28
C GLU A 161 13.95 -3.01 -16.00
N LEU A 162 13.56 -1.73 -16.12
CA LEU A 162 13.21 -0.93 -14.95
C LEU A 162 11.97 -1.46 -14.24
N SER A 163 10.96 -1.92 -14.97
CA SER A 163 9.74 -2.49 -14.40
C SER A 163 10.01 -3.80 -13.65
N GLN A 164 10.97 -4.62 -14.13
CA GLN A 164 11.38 -5.86 -13.48
C GLN A 164 11.96 -5.65 -12.08
N ARG A 165 12.53 -4.47 -11.80
CA ARG A 165 12.97 -4.12 -10.45
C ARG A 165 11.84 -4.19 -9.43
N ASN A 166 10.57 -4.19 -9.86
CA ASN A 166 9.47 -4.41 -8.94
C ASN A 166 9.59 -5.77 -8.22
N TRP A 167 9.91 -6.83 -8.95
CA TRP A 167 9.98 -8.20 -8.40
C TRP A 167 11.22 -8.42 -7.51
N SER A 168 12.21 -7.53 -7.61
CA SER A 168 13.31 -7.41 -6.63
C SER A 168 12.98 -6.52 -5.43
N PHE A 169 11.74 -6.06 -5.27
CA PHE A 169 11.35 -5.05 -4.29
C PHE A 169 12.22 -3.77 -4.37
N PHE A 170 12.66 -3.40 -5.58
CA PHE A 170 13.63 -2.33 -5.80
C PHE A 170 14.88 -2.43 -4.90
N ASP A 171 15.30 -3.67 -4.64
CA ASP A 171 16.48 -4.01 -3.85
C ASP A 171 16.32 -3.68 -2.34
N ALA A 172 15.07 -3.45 -1.89
CA ALA A 172 14.77 -3.26 -0.48
C ALA A 172 15.13 -4.50 0.36
N PRO A 173 15.60 -4.30 1.61
CA PRO A 173 15.95 -5.40 2.49
C PRO A 173 14.73 -6.21 2.95
N ILE A 174 13.55 -5.57 3.02
CA ILE A 174 12.29 -6.19 3.42
C ILE A 174 11.28 -6.05 2.28
N GLY A 175 10.56 -7.13 1.99
CA GLY A 175 9.39 -7.13 1.11
C GLY A 175 8.17 -7.62 1.88
N PHE A 176 7.05 -6.91 1.78
CA PHE A 176 5.76 -7.45 2.21
C PHE A 176 4.98 -7.95 1.00
N ILE A 177 4.27 -9.07 1.16
CA ILE A 177 3.19 -9.47 0.27
C ILE A 177 1.89 -9.32 1.04
N ILE A 178 1.01 -8.45 0.54
CA ILE A 178 -0.30 -8.20 1.10
C ILE A 178 -1.30 -9.09 0.38
N THR A 179 -2.04 -9.88 1.14
CA THR A 179 -3.11 -10.73 0.64
C THR A 179 -4.46 -10.29 1.20
N THR A 180 -5.52 -10.68 0.51
CA THR A 180 -6.92 -10.59 0.95
C THR A 180 -7.62 -11.92 0.63
N ILE A 181 -8.94 -12.01 0.76
CA ILE A 181 -9.66 -13.23 0.36
C ILE A 181 -9.76 -13.35 -1.18
N PRO A 182 -9.75 -14.56 -1.76
CA PRO A 182 -10.07 -14.76 -3.17
C PRO A 182 -11.44 -14.20 -3.53
N GLU A 183 -11.55 -13.70 -4.76
CA GLU A 183 -12.80 -13.13 -5.29
C GLU A 183 -13.41 -12.04 -4.39
N ALA A 184 -12.57 -11.33 -3.63
CA ALA A 184 -13.00 -10.25 -2.76
C ALA A 184 -13.90 -9.27 -3.52
N PRO A 185 -15.07 -8.90 -2.98
CA PRO A 185 -15.90 -7.87 -3.59
C PRO A 185 -15.16 -6.51 -3.52
N PRO A 186 -15.53 -5.54 -4.36
CA PRO A 186 -14.89 -4.21 -4.37
C PRO A 186 -14.76 -3.56 -2.98
N GLY A 187 -15.74 -3.75 -2.10
CA GLY A 187 -15.70 -3.24 -0.73
C GLY A 187 -14.51 -3.73 0.10
N MET A 188 -14.09 -4.99 -0.05
CA MET A 188 -12.95 -5.53 0.69
C MET A 188 -11.60 -5.07 0.13
N TYR A 189 -11.54 -4.67 -1.14
CA TYR A 189 -10.38 -3.95 -1.66
C TYR A 189 -10.28 -2.53 -1.08
N LEU A 190 -11.41 -1.87 -0.75
CA LEU A 190 -11.39 -0.60 -0.01
C LEU A 190 -10.84 -0.80 1.41
N ASP A 191 -11.31 -1.84 2.11
CA ASP A 191 -10.79 -2.26 3.42
C ASP A 191 -9.28 -2.48 3.39
N THR A 192 -8.80 -3.27 2.42
CA THR A 192 -7.37 -3.53 2.25
C THR A 192 -6.59 -2.27 1.86
N GLY A 193 -7.17 -1.38 1.05
CA GLY A 193 -6.58 -0.09 0.69
C GLY A 193 -6.41 0.84 1.90
N MET A 194 -7.40 0.87 2.81
CA MET A 194 -7.31 1.61 4.08
C MET A 194 -6.22 1.05 4.98
N PHE A 195 -6.08 -0.28 5.07
CA PHE A 195 -4.97 -0.93 5.76
C PHE A 195 -3.61 -0.53 5.17
N ILE A 196 -3.45 -0.61 3.85
CA ILE A 196 -2.20 -0.24 3.17
C ILE A 196 -1.86 1.24 3.42
N MET A 197 -2.84 2.15 3.41
CA MET A 197 -2.58 3.57 3.70
C MET A 197 -2.16 3.80 5.15
N ALA A 198 -2.78 3.12 6.13
CA ALA A 198 -2.31 3.21 7.52
C ALA A 198 -0.89 2.64 7.67
N LEU A 199 -0.60 1.53 7.00
CA LEU A 199 0.71 0.90 6.98
C LEU A 199 1.78 1.84 6.43
N ILE A 200 1.49 2.53 5.34
CA ILE A 200 2.37 3.55 4.77
C ILE A 200 2.70 4.66 5.78
N LEU A 201 1.70 5.19 6.49
CA LEU A 201 1.91 6.26 7.46
C LEU A 201 2.73 5.77 8.66
N ALA A 202 2.43 4.55 9.13
CA ALA A 202 3.20 3.90 10.18
C ALA A 202 4.65 3.69 9.75
N ILE A 203 4.92 3.15 8.56
CA ILE A 203 6.29 3.00 8.03
C ILE A 203 7.07 4.33 8.12
N ARG A 204 6.45 5.43 7.68
CA ARG A 204 7.10 6.74 7.70
C ARG A 204 7.32 7.30 9.10
N SER A 205 6.46 7.01 10.07
CA SER A 205 6.65 7.47 11.45
C SER A 205 7.90 6.87 12.10
N TYR A 206 8.44 5.77 11.56
CA TYR A 206 9.71 5.16 11.98
C TYR A 206 10.91 5.57 11.11
N GLY A 207 10.76 6.57 10.23
CA GLY A 207 11.83 7.05 9.36
C GLY A 207 12.19 6.09 8.21
N LEU A 208 11.29 5.16 7.89
CA LEU A 208 11.41 4.25 6.75
C LEU A 208 10.58 4.78 5.57
N GLU A 209 10.86 4.24 4.38
CA GLU A 209 10.07 4.48 3.18
C GLU A 209 9.59 3.16 2.58
N CYS A 210 8.62 3.26 1.67
CA CYS A 210 8.14 2.11 0.93
C CYS A 210 7.75 2.44 -0.51
N CYS A 211 7.56 1.38 -1.31
CA CYS A 211 6.86 1.46 -2.58
C CYS A 211 5.83 0.35 -2.66
N ILE A 212 4.58 0.71 -2.95
CA ILE A 212 3.52 -0.25 -3.25
C ILE A 212 3.63 -0.66 -4.71
N GLN A 213 3.45 -1.96 -4.96
CA GLN A 213 3.79 -2.60 -6.22
C GLN A 213 2.71 -3.62 -6.57
N GLU A 214 1.75 -3.19 -7.39
CA GLU A 214 0.71 -4.07 -7.93
C GLU A 214 1.30 -5.17 -8.84
N ALA A 215 2.48 -4.93 -9.43
CA ALA A 215 3.16 -5.88 -10.32
C ALA A 215 3.41 -7.28 -9.71
N HIS A 216 3.40 -7.41 -8.38
CA HIS A 216 3.51 -8.72 -7.71
C HIS A 216 2.21 -9.54 -7.80
N ALA A 217 1.04 -8.90 -7.90
CA ALA A 217 -0.25 -9.57 -8.01
C ALA A 217 -0.36 -10.43 -9.27
N THR A 218 0.28 -10.01 -10.37
CA THR A 218 0.37 -10.79 -11.62
C THR A 218 0.90 -12.20 -11.39
N TYR A 219 1.82 -12.38 -10.45
CA TYR A 219 2.45 -13.68 -10.16
C TYR A 219 1.87 -14.32 -8.91
N HIS A 220 0.57 -14.13 -8.66
CA HIS A 220 -0.16 -14.73 -7.54
C HIS A 220 0.17 -16.21 -7.37
N ASP A 221 0.14 -17.01 -8.44
CA ASP A 221 0.41 -18.46 -8.37
C ASP A 221 1.83 -18.80 -7.90
N VAL A 222 2.81 -17.97 -8.30
CA VAL A 222 4.20 -18.12 -7.83
C VAL A 222 4.26 -17.85 -6.33
N TYR A 223 3.62 -16.78 -5.87
CA TYR A 223 3.54 -16.47 -4.44
C TYR A 223 2.75 -17.53 -3.67
N ALA A 224 1.64 -18.02 -4.20
CA ALA A 224 0.81 -19.06 -3.58
C ALA A 224 1.63 -20.33 -3.33
N ASN A 225 2.38 -20.78 -4.35
CA ASN A 225 3.25 -21.94 -4.22
C ASN A 225 4.44 -21.66 -3.27
N GLN A 226 5.14 -20.54 -3.45
CA GLN A 226 6.35 -20.28 -2.67
C GLN A 226 6.05 -19.97 -1.20
N LEU A 227 4.98 -19.24 -0.90
CA LEU A 227 4.59 -18.91 0.48
C LEU A 227 3.68 -19.96 1.11
N GLN A 228 3.29 -21.00 0.35
CA GLN A 228 2.31 -21.99 0.78
C GLN A 228 1.02 -21.30 1.25
N LEU A 229 0.55 -20.32 0.46
CA LEU A 229 -0.65 -19.57 0.81
C LEU A 229 -1.83 -20.53 0.88
N PRO A 230 -2.68 -20.44 1.92
CA PRO A 230 -3.91 -21.19 1.94
C PRO A 230 -4.82 -20.72 0.80
N ASN A 231 -5.73 -21.58 0.34
CA ASN A 231 -6.73 -21.23 -0.68
C ASN A 231 -7.69 -20.12 -0.24
N THR A 232 -7.58 -19.63 0.99
CA THR A 232 -8.32 -18.49 1.54
C THR A 232 -7.58 -17.15 1.36
N GLU A 233 -6.43 -17.14 0.68
CA GLU A 233 -5.64 -15.94 0.44
C GLU A 233 -5.38 -15.70 -1.05
N SER A 234 -5.49 -14.44 -1.46
CA SER A 234 -5.19 -13.96 -2.80
C SER A 234 -4.31 -12.71 -2.73
N VAL A 235 -3.29 -12.63 -3.59
CA VAL A 235 -2.31 -11.55 -3.55
C VAL A 235 -2.92 -10.25 -4.07
N VAL A 236 -2.84 -9.20 -3.26
CA VAL A 236 -3.25 -7.84 -3.62
C VAL A 236 -2.07 -7.05 -4.16
N CYS A 237 -0.96 -6.97 -3.45
CA CYS A 237 0.22 -6.27 -3.92
C CYS A 237 1.46 -6.67 -3.11
N GLY A 238 2.63 -6.30 -3.60
CA GLY A 238 3.83 -6.26 -2.76
C GLY A 238 4.17 -4.85 -2.29
N ILE A 239 4.95 -4.75 -1.22
CA ILE A 239 5.46 -3.50 -0.68
C ILE A 239 6.96 -3.66 -0.41
N ALA A 240 7.79 -2.91 -1.13
CA ALA A 240 9.20 -2.74 -0.82
C ALA A 240 9.35 -1.86 0.44
N LEU A 241 10.18 -2.25 1.40
CA LEU A 241 10.36 -1.55 2.67
C LEU A 241 11.84 -1.45 3.07
N GLY A 242 12.28 -0.24 3.43
CA GLY A 242 13.62 -0.03 3.97
C GLY A 242 13.95 1.44 4.21
N TYR A 243 15.21 1.72 4.51
CA TYR A 243 15.72 3.08 4.59
C TYR A 243 16.01 3.63 3.18
N PRO A 244 15.55 4.84 2.84
CA PRO A 244 15.77 5.41 1.51
C PRO A 244 17.24 5.76 1.27
N ASP A 245 17.74 5.48 0.07
CA ASP A 245 19.03 5.99 -0.42
C ASP A 245 18.84 7.41 -0.98
N LEU A 246 18.95 8.42 -0.11
CA LEU A 246 18.68 9.81 -0.47
C LEU A 246 19.62 10.35 -1.58
N GLN A 247 20.84 9.82 -1.68
CA GLN A 247 21.79 10.20 -2.73
C GLN A 247 21.30 9.72 -4.10
N LYS A 248 20.80 8.48 -4.20
CA LYS A 248 20.20 7.99 -5.45
C LYS A 248 18.84 8.62 -5.74
N ILE A 249 18.09 8.99 -4.71
CA ILE A 249 16.74 9.55 -4.87
C ILE A 249 16.76 11.00 -5.35
N GLN A 250 17.82 11.77 -5.08
CA GLN A 250 17.85 13.21 -5.42
C GLN A 250 17.57 13.50 -6.91
N GLN A 251 17.95 12.58 -7.82
CA GLN A 251 17.68 12.69 -9.25
C GLN A 251 16.20 12.48 -9.63
N PHE A 252 15.39 11.87 -8.76
CA PHE A 252 13.97 11.57 -8.96
C PHE A 252 13.01 12.55 -8.24
N SER A 253 13.52 13.68 -7.75
CA SER A 253 12.84 14.58 -6.80
C SER A 253 11.59 15.32 -7.34
N GLY A 254 11.09 14.96 -8.51
CA GLY A 254 9.81 15.45 -9.03
C GLY A 254 8.63 14.88 -8.24
N LYS A 255 7.97 15.74 -7.43
CA LYS A 255 6.69 15.36 -6.79
C LYS A 255 5.65 15.06 -7.87
N GLN A 256 4.85 14.02 -7.62
CA GLN A 256 3.67 13.73 -8.43
C GLN A 256 2.63 14.82 -8.22
N GLU A 257 2.02 15.29 -9.29
CA GLU A 257 0.90 16.23 -9.22
C GLU A 257 -0.26 15.64 -8.41
N LYS A 258 -0.93 16.51 -7.66
CA LYS A 258 -2.13 16.22 -6.88
C LYS A 258 -3.24 17.13 -7.34
N MET A 259 -4.47 16.68 -7.16
CA MET A 259 -5.65 17.49 -7.43
C MET A 259 -5.61 18.78 -6.63
N SER A 260 -6.07 19.87 -7.23
CA SER A 260 -6.44 21.06 -6.48
C SER A 260 -7.67 20.75 -5.59
N LEU A 261 -7.97 21.63 -4.63
CA LEU A 261 -9.15 21.46 -3.79
C LEU A 261 -10.44 21.52 -4.62
N ASP A 262 -10.50 22.41 -5.60
CA ASP A 262 -11.66 22.60 -6.48
C ASP A 262 -11.90 21.39 -7.40
N GLU A 263 -10.84 20.67 -7.78
CA GLU A 263 -10.96 19.40 -8.50
C GLU A 263 -11.40 18.23 -7.60
N LEU A 264 -11.09 18.31 -6.31
CA LEU A 264 -11.30 17.23 -5.35
C LEU A 264 -12.70 17.24 -4.72
N VAL A 265 -13.28 18.42 -4.48
CA VAL A 265 -14.49 18.58 -3.66
C VAL A 265 -15.53 19.44 -4.37
N THR A 266 -16.78 18.98 -4.33
CA THR A 266 -17.96 19.80 -4.62
C THR A 266 -18.73 20.00 -3.32
N TYR A 267 -19.07 21.26 -3.00
CA TYR A 267 -19.91 21.61 -1.86
C TYR A 267 -21.37 21.77 -2.33
N HIS A 268 -22.30 21.18 -1.59
CA HIS A 268 -23.75 21.25 -1.83
C HIS A 268 -24.45 21.96 -0.67
#